data_AF-A0A355FCD1-F1
#
_entry.id   AF-A0A355FCD1-F1
#
_cell.length_a   1.000
_cell.length_b   1.000
_cell.length_c   1.000
_cell.angle_alpha   90.00
_cell.angle_beta   90.00
_cell.angle_gamma   90.00
#
_symmetry.space_group_name_H-M   'P 1'
#
loop_
_entity.id
_entity.type
_entity.pdbx_description
1 polymer ?
#
loop_
_entity_poly.entity_id
_entity_poly.type
_entity_poly.pdbx_seq_one_letter_code
_entity_poly.pdbx_strand_id
1 'polypeptide(L)' 'MTNKVIATIDVTHPCGHKIVRDLQNKRGVKLEYPLPEDIENVLTHEEIFAKAEKKLNDHYGTNYKLK' A
#
# COMPACT_ATOMS: atom_id res chain seq x y z
N MET A 1 30.30 15.49 -6.58
CA MET A 1 28.91 15.95 -6.39
C MET A 1 27.99 15.00 -7.14
N THR A 2 27.03 14.39 -6.46
CA THR A 2 26.01 13.53 -7.07
C THR A 2 24.83 14.40 -7.50
N ASN A 3 24.67 14.58 -8.81
CA ASN A 3 23.58 15.38 -9.38
C ASN A 3 22.26 14.61 -9.25
N LYS A 4 21.53 14.80 -8.14
CA LYS A 4 20.20 14.23 -7.91
C LYS A 4 19.13 15.30 -8.19
N VAL A 5 18.15 14.96 -9.01
CA VAL A 5 16.97 15.79 -9.28
C VAL A 5 15.75 15.12 -8.66
N ILE A 6 14.93 15.87 -7.93
CA ILE A 6 13.66 15.41 -7.35
C ILE A 6 12.54 16.19 -8.07
N ALA A 7 11.57 15.47 -8.62
CA ALA A 7 10.43 16.05 -9.31
C ALA A 7 9.14 15.46 -8.75
N THR A 8 8.13 16.32 -8.53
CA THR A 8 6.79 15.92 -8.10
C THR A 8 5.90 15.82 -9.33
N ILE A 9 5.22 14.69 -9.51
CA ILE A 9 4.31 14.45 -10.64
C ILE A 9 2.90 14.36 -10.08
N ASP A 10 2.01 15.24 -10.56
CA ASP A 10 0.59 15.16 -10.25
C ASP A 10 -0.05 14.00 -11.04
N VAL A 11 -0.50 12.97 -10.33
CA VAL A 11 -1.11 11.76 -10.89
C VAL A 11 -2.64 11.81 -10.96
N THR A 12 -3.27 12.93 -10.56
CA THR A 12 -4.73 13.10 -10.69
C THR A 12 -5.18 13.06 -12.14
N HIS A 13 -4.32 13.49 -13.06
CA HIS A 13 -4.57 13.53 -14.50
C HIS A 13 -3.95 12.31 -15.22
N PRO A 14 -4.57 11.83 -16.31
CA PRO A 14 -4.06 10.69 -17.08
C PRO A 14 -2.66 10.93 -17.64
N CYS A 15 -2.31 12.19 -17.92
CA CYS A 15 -0.97 12.59 -18.36
C CYS A 15 0.10 12.27 -17.31
N GLY A 16 -0.16 12.59 -16.04
CA GLY A 16 0.75 12.30 -14.93
C GLY A 16 0.93 10.81 -14.72
N HIS A 17 -0.18 10.05 -14.80
CA HIS A 17 -0.13 8.60 -14.70
C HIS A 17 0.73 7.95 -15.79
N LYS A 18 0.65 8.47 -17.02
CA LYS A 18 1.49 8.02 -18.15
C LYS A 18 2.99 8.27 -17.88
N ILE A 19 3.34 9.45 -17.36
CA ILE A 19 4.72 9.81 -17.03
C ILE A 19 5.27 8.88 -15.93
N VAL A 20 4.50 8.63 -14.87
CA VAL A 20 4.90 7.72 -13.79
C VAL A 20 5.12 6.30 -14.31
N ARG A 21 4.24 5.81 -15.17
CA ARG A 21 4.37 4.48 -15.80
C ARG A 21 5.60 4.36 -16.68
N ASP A 22 5.94 5.41 -17.42
CA ASP A 22 7.15 5.47 -18.25
C ASP A 22 8.43 5.52 -17.39
N LEU A 23 8.36 6.15 -16.20
CA LEU A 23 9.47 6.25 -15.26
C LEU A 23 9.68 4.98 -14.42
N GLN A 24 8.61 4.23 -14.13
CA GLN A 24 8.66 3.01 -13.32
C GLN A 24 9.57 1.92 -13.92
N ASN A 25 9.70 1.89 -15.25
CA ASN A 25 10.52 0.91 -15.96
C ASN A 25 11.96 1.35 -16.23
N LYS A 26 12.37 2.55 -15.77
CA LYS A 26 13.71 3.09 -16.02
C LYS A 26 14.67 2.77 -14.88
N ARG A 27 15.85 2.27 -15.24
CA ARG A 27 16.96 2.07 -14.29
C ARG A 27 17.44 3.43 -13.78
N GLY A 28 17.51 3.60 -12.45
CA GLY A 28 18.01 4.82 -11.80
C GLY A 28 16.93 5.80 -11.31
N VAL A 29 15.64 5.48 -11.47
CA VAL A 29 14.55 6.26 -10.89
C VAL A 29 14.06 5.61 -9.60
N LYS A 30 13.92 6.41 -8.54
CA LYS A 30 13.23 6.01 -7.31
C LYS A 30 11.88 6.73 -7.25
N LEU A 31 10.79 5.98 -7.33
CA LEU A 31 9.43 6.51 -7.15
C LEU A 31 9.04 6.34 -5.69
N GLU A 32 8.70 7.44 -5.03
CA GLU A 32 8.16 7.45 -3.67
C GLU A 32 6.76 8.05 -3.74
N TYR A 33 5.76 7.30 -3.28
CA TYR A 33 4.40 7.82 -3.12
C TYR A 33 4.25 8.32 -1.68
N PRO A 34 3.60 9.48 -1.48
CA PRO A 34 3.24 9.89 -0.13
C PRO A 34 2.33 8.81 0.48
N LEU A 35 2.61 8.45 1.72
CA LEU A 35 1.69 7.65 2.51
C LEU A 35 0.41 8.48 2.71
N PRO A 36 -0.78 7.95 2.40
CA PRO A 36 -2.02 8.67 2.66
C PRO A 36 -2.10 9.04 4.15
N GLU A 37 -2.42 10.30 4.42
CA GLU A 37 -2.49 10.85 5.78
C GLU A 37 -3.56 10.14 6.64
N ASP A 38 -4.52 9.45 6.00
CA ASP A 38 -5.61 8.71 6.66
C ASP A 38 -5.27 7.28 7.12
N ILE A 39 -3.99 6.90 7.20
CA ILE A 39 -3.55 5.59 7.74
C ILE A 39 -3.55 5.57 9.30
N GLU A 40 -4.37 6.39 9.96
CA GLU A 40 -4.52 6.28 11.42
C GLU A 40 -5.36 5.06 11.85
N ASN A 41 -6.06 4.40 10.90
CA ASN A 41 -6.93 3.25 11.17
C ASN A 41 -6.61 2.00 10.31
N VAL A 42 -5.34 1.78 9.96
CA VAL A 42 -4.98 0.48 9.37
C VAL A 42 -4.90 -0.52 10.51
N LEU A 43 -5.93 -1.37 10.60
CA LEU A 43 -5.93 -2.52 11.51
C LEU A 43 -4.60 -3.25 11.37
N THR A 44 -3.90 -3.47 12.48
CA THR A 44 -2.66 -4.23 12.48
C THR A 44 -2.93 -5.62 11.90
N HIS A 45 -1.91 -6.26 11.30
CA HIS A 45 -2.05 -7.61 10.75
C HIS A 45 -2.74 -8.56 11.74
N GLU A 46 -2.37 -8.47 13.02
CA GLU A 46 -2.95 -9.21 14.12
C GLU A 46 -4.46 -8.99 14.29
N GLU A 47 -4.93 -7.74 14.17
CA GLU A 47 -6.36 -7.41 14.30
C GLU A 47 -7.18 -7.92 13.11
N ILE A 48 -6.59 -7.92 11.91
CA ILE A 48 -7.21 -8.48 10.70
C ILE A 48 -7.38 -10.00 10.88
N PHE A 49 -6.35 -10.70 11.33
CA PHE A 49 -6.41 -12.14 11.58
C PHE A 49 -7.37 -12.50 12.70
N ALA A 50 -7.38 -11.75 13.82
CA ALA A 50 -8.33 -11.97 14.91
C ALA A 50 -9.78 -11.81 14.45
N LYS A 51 -10.08 -10.82 13.59
CA LYS A 51 -11.41 -10.63 13.00
C LYS A 51 -11.79 -11.76 12.04
N ALA A 52 -10.83 -12.29 11.29
CA ALA A 52 -11.02 -13.44 10.41
C ALA A 52 -11.28 -14.73 11.18
N GLU A 53 -10.50 -15.01 12.24
CA GLU A 53 -10.69 -16.14 13.14
C GLU A 53 -12.07 -16.13 13.79
N LYS A 54 -12.48 -14.98 14.33
CA LYS A 54 -13.79 -14.83 14.97
C LYS A 54 -14.92 -15.14 13.98
N LYS A 55 -14.86 -14.59 12.76
CA LYS A 55 -15.84 -14.88 11.72
C LYS A 55 -15.88 -16.35 11.33
N LEU A 56 -14.73 -17.01 11.22
CA LEU A 56 -14.66 -18.44 10.89
C LEU A 56 -15.28 -19.30 11.99
N ASN A 57 -14.95 -19.02 13.24
CA ASN A 57 -15.45 -19.78 14.38
C ASN A 57 -16.96 -19.54 14.60
N ASP A 58 -17.45 -18.31 14.42
CA ASP A 58 -18.87 -17.99 14.51
C ASP A 58 -19.69 -18.67 13.40
N HIS A 59 -19.16 -18.74 12.17
CA HIS A 59 -19.89 -19.34 11.03
C HIS A 59 -19.95 -20.87 11.06
N TYR A 60 -18.86 -21.52 11.49
CA TYR A 60 -18.73 -22.97 11.43
C TYR A 60 -18.82 -23.66 12.79
N GLY A 61 -18.99 -22.90 13.88
CA GLY A 61 -19.01 -23.43 15.25
C GLY A 61 -17.68 -24.07 15.66
N THR A 62 -16.58 -23.69 15.00
CA THR A 62 -15.26 -24.26 15.22
C THR A 62 -14.49 -23.49 16.29
N ASN A 63 -13.45 -24.10 16.86
CA ASN A 63 -12.49 -23.40 17.72
C ASN A 63 -11.10 -23.45 17.06
N TYR A 64 -11.02 -22.79 15.90
CA TYR A 64 -9.81 -22.73 15.09
C TYR A 64 -8.99 -21.49 15.44
N LYS A 65 -7.68 -21.66 15.57
CA LYS A 65 -6.71 -20.57 15.75
C LYS A 65 -5.77 -20.59 14.55
N LEU A 66 -5.67 -19.47 13.85
CA LEU A 66 -4.66 -19.24 12.82
C LEU A 66 -3.32 -19.05 13.56
N LYS A 67 -2.33 -19.88 13.23
CA LYS A 67 -0.98 -19.84 13.78
C LYS A 67 -0.08 -18.94 12.96
#